data_AF-A0A966R431-F1
#
_entry.id   AF-A0A966R431-F1
#
_cell.length_a   1.000
_cell.length_b   1.000
_cell.length_c   1.000
_cell.angle_alpha   90.00
_cell.angle_beta   90.00
_cell.angle_gamma   90.00
#
_symmetry.space_group_name_H-M   'P 1'
#
loop_
_entity.id
_entity.type
_entity.pdbx_description
1 polymer ?
#
loop_
_entity_poly.entity_id
_entity_poly.type
_entity_poly.pdbx_seq_one_letter_code
_entity_poly.pdbx_strand_id
1 'polypeptide(L)'
;MKFFLLFIFLAPLPLHSSSDGGCEDGLVAVLTSQLGATEKPRGSNWGHPVQEYLEAAGIDHPAPWCAAFIEWGLRRIGRKGAGAYCPNWDVPARRTAARCGSLGLVWYPSMRRYGHIFCVRRVISRDAVETIEGNSNADGSREGYAVVSRIRPANGRFVKW
;
A
#
# COMPACT_ATOMS: atom_id res chain seq x y z
N MET A 1 47.96 42.31 29.13
CA MET A 1 46.58 42.16 28.64
C MET A 1 46.53 41.00 27.66
N LYS A 2 45.92 39.86 28.02
CA LYS A 2 45.73 38.69 27.13
C LYS A 2 44.27 38.69 26.70
N PHE A 3 44.01 38.92 25.41
CA PHE A 3 42.69 38.74 24.81
C PHE A 3 42.49 37.25 24.49
N PHE A 4 41.46 36.64 25.06
CA PHE A 4 40.98 35.32 24.67
C PHE A 4 39.89 35.50 23.61
N LEU A 5 40.16 35.09 22.37
CA LEU A 5 39.15 35.01 21.31
C LEU A 5 38.38 33.70 21.49
N LEU A 6 37.13 33.81 21.92
CA LEU A 6 36.19 32.71 22.00
C LEU A 6 35.64 32.43 20.59
N PHE A 7 36.12 31.38 19.93
CA PHE A 7 35.51 30.87 18.70
C PHE A 7 34.23 30.12 19.06
N ILE A 8 33.08 30.76 18.86
CA ILE A 8 31.78 30.09 18.88
C ILE A 8 31.68 29.27 17.58
N PHE A 9 31.87 27.96 17.68
CA PHE A 9 31.47 27.04 16.62
C PHE A 9 29.94 26.99 16.60
N LEU A 10 29.32 27.67 15.63
CA LEU A 10 27.94 27.38 15.24
C LEU A 10 27.95 25.97 14.63
N ALA A 11 27.53 24.97 15.40
CA ALA A 11 27.15 23.69 14.82
C ALA A 11 25.96 23.93 13.89
N PRO A 12 25.99 23.49 12.62
CA PRO A 12 24.82 23.58 11.78
C PRO A 12 23.70 22.76 12.41
N LEU A 13 22.54 23.39 12.61
CA LEU A 13 21.32 22.70 13.00
C LEU A 13 21.07 21.54 12.02
N PRO A 14 20.64 20.37 12.49
CA PRO A 14 20.27 19.30 11.58
C PRO A 14 19.11 19.79 10.71
N LEU A 15 19.38 20.04 9.43
CA LEU A 15 18.34 20.22 8.43
C LEU A 15 17.76 18.83 8.18
N HIS A 16 16.76 18.44 8.97
CA HIS A 16 15.98 17.23 8.74
C HIS A 16 14.50 17.55 8.87
N SER A 17 13.91 17.82 7.72
CA SER A 17 12.56 17.40 7.36
C SER A 17 12.43 17.56 5.85
N SER A 18 12.97 16.59 5.10
CA SER A 18 12.32 16.26 3.85
C SER A 18 11.05 15.51 4.25
N SER A 19 9.95 16.24 4.39
CA SER A 19 8.63 15.63 4.36
C SER A 19 8.47 15.03 2.96
N ASP A 20 8.89 13.78 2.81
CA ASP A 20 8.51 12.96 1.66
C ASP A 20 7.00 13.12 1.55
N GLY A 21 6.50 13.61 0.42
CA GLY A 21 5.09 14.00 0.21
C GLY A 21 4.08 12.83 0.23
N GLY A 22 4.29 11.82 1.08
CA GLY A 22 3.28 10.85 1.48
C GLY A 22 2.30 11.46 2.48
N CYS A 23 1.09 10.92 2.55
CA CYS A 23 0.16 11.36 3.59
C CYS A 23 0.40 10.62 4.92
N GLU A 24 0.01 11.28 6.01
CA GLU A 24 -0.03 10.70 7.34
C GLU A 24 -1.25 9.78 7.52
N ASP A 25 -1.31 8.68 6.78
CA ASP A 25 -2.31 7.62 6.95
C ASP A 25 -1.65 6.36 7.50
N GLY A 26 -2.16 5.86 8.63
CA GLY A 26 -1.58 4.70 9.32
C GLY A 26 -1.60 3.41 8.49
N LEU A 27 -2.61 3.21 7.64
CA LEU A 27 -2.64 2.05 6.74
C LEU A 27 -1.54 2.20 5.69
N VAL A 28 -1.40 3.39 5.10
CA VAL A 28 -0.36 3.68 4.12
C VAL A 28 1.03 3.44 4.70
N ALA A 29 1.29 3.88 5.93
CA ALA A 29 2.57 3.64 6.61
C ALA A 29 2.88 2.14 6.77
N VAL A 30 1.91 1.36 7.27
CA VAL A 30 2.06 -0.09 7.46
C VAL A 30 2.29 -0.81 6.13
N LEU A 31 1.48 -0.53 5.10
CA LEU A 31 1.63 -1.19 3.81
C LEU A 31 2.95 -0.80 3.12
N THR A 32 3.37 0.46 3.25
CA THR A 32 4.64 0.94 2.68
C THR A 32 5.84 0.25 3.32
N SER A 33 5.76 -0.12 4.60
CA SER A 33 6.81 -0.86 5.29
C SER A 33 7.10 -2.24 4.67
N GLN A 34 6.19 -2.75 3.82
CA GLN A 34 6.33 -4.04 3.14
C GLN A 34 6.80 -3.91 1.70
N LEU A 35 7.13 -2.71 1.22
CA LEU A 35 7.60 -2.50 -0.15
C LEU A 35 8.81 -3.40 -0.45
N GLY A 36 8.74 -4.17 -1.55
CA GLY A 36 9.77 -5.13 -1.94
C GLY A 36 9.61 -6.53 -1.34
N ALA A 37 8.66 -6.75 -0.41
CA ALA A 37 8.34 -8.09 0.07
C ALA A 37 7.85 -8.98 -1.09
N THR A 38 8.29 -10.24 -1.11
CA THR A 38 7.92 -11.21 -2.15
C THR A 38 7.42 -12.51 -1.54
N GLU A 39 6.63 -13.24 -2.32
CA GLU A 39 6.39 -14.66 -2.07
C GLU A 39 7.69 -15.48 -2.22
N LYS A 40 7.70 -16.66 -1.58
CA LYS A 40 8.84 -17.57 -1.52
C LYS A 40 8.34 -19.03 -1.60
N PRO A 41 8.73 -19.81 -2.62
CA PRO A 41 9.46 -19.39 -3.82
C PRO A 41 8.62 -18.45 -4.70
N ARG A 42 9.24 -17.74 -5.64
CA ARG A 42 8.52 -16.90 -6.60
C ARG A 42 7.51 -17.73 -7.42
N GLY A 43 6.34 -17.19 -7.66
CA GLY A 43 5.19 -17.83 -8.30
C GLY A 43 4.30 -18.63 -7.35
N SER A 44 4.68 -18.78 -6.07
CA SER A 44 3.99 -19.71 -5.17
C SER A 44 2.73 -19.16 -4.52
N ASN A 45 2.51 -17.84 -4.49
CA ASN A 45 1.53 -17.21 -3.61
C ASN A 45 1.67 -17.62 -2.13
N TRP A 46 2.91 -17.87 -1.69
CA TRP A 46 3.19 -18.50 -0.40
C TRP A 46 4.52 -18.05 0.23
N GLY A 47 4.79 -18.56 1.44
CA GLY A 47 5.99 -18.27 2.23
C GLY A 47 5.95 -16.92 2.96
N HIS A 48 6.79 -16.74 3.98
CA HIS A 48 6.87 -15.48 4.72
C HIS A 48 7.44 -14.33 3.86
N PRO A 49 6.80 -13.13 3.81
CA PRO A 49 5.70 -12.70 4.69
C PRO A 49 4.27 -12.93 4.15
N VAL A 50 4.11 -13.46 2.94
CA VAL A 50 2.79 -13.67 2.30
C VAL A 50 1.83 -14.52 3.13
N GLN A 51 2.33 -15.52 3.85
CA GLN A 51 1.51 -16.31 4.77
C GLN A 51 0.84 -15.45 5.85
N GLU A 52 1.54 -14.48 6.43
CA GLU A 52 0.94 -13.58 7.42
C GLU A 52 -0.19 -12.73 6.82
N TYR A 53 -0.05 -12.35 5.56
CA TYR A 53 -1.09 -11.60 4.86
C TYR A 53 -2.34 -12.45 4.65
N LEU A 54 -2.14 -13.70 4.21
CA LEU A 54 -3.21 -14.67 4.00
C LEU A 54 -3.92 -15.05 5.31
N GLU A 55 -3.17 -15.29 6.38
CA GLU A 55 -3.69 -15.59 7.72
C GLU A 55 -4.57 -14.47 8.25
N ALA A 56 -4.21 -13.20 8.00
CA ALA A 56 -5.06 -12.07 8.35
C ALA A 56 -6.43 -12.11 7.65
N ALA A 57 -6.54 -12.73 6.48
CA ALA A 57 -7.80 -12.95 5.80
C ALA A 57 -8.45 -14.32 6.10
N GLY A 58 -7.87 -15.11 7.01
CA GLY A 58 -8.35 -16.45 7.36
C GLY A 58 -8.02 -17.52 6.32
N ILE A 59 -6.94 -17.34 5.55
CA ILE A 59 -6.47 -18.29 4.53
C ILE A 59 -5.20 -18.96 5.02
N ASP A 60 -5.16 -20.29 4.95
CA ASP A 60 -4.09 -21.17 5.43
C ASP A 60 -3.41 -21.98 4.30
N HIS A 61 -3.66 -21.62 3.05
CA HIS A 61 -3.11 -22.26 1.85
C HIS A 61 -2.72 -21.23 0.77
N PRO A 62 -1.87 -21.60 -0.21
CA PRO A 62 -1.46 -20.70 -1.28
C PRO A 62 -2.64 -20.07 -2.03
N ALA A 63 -2.68 -18.75 -2.08
CA ALA A 63 -3.75 -17.99 -2.75
C ALA A 63 -3.30 -16.58 -3.15
N PRO A 64 -3.90 -15.98 -4.20
CA PRO A 64 -3.67 -14.58 -4.53
C PRO A 64 -3.92 -13.67 -3.32
N TRP A 65 -2.96 -12.82 -3.01
CA TRP A 65 -2.85 -12.17 -1.71
C TRP A 65 -3.02 -10.65 -1.72
N CYS A 66 -3.49 -10.04 -2.81
CA CYS A 66 -3.65 -8.59 -2.92
C CYS A 66 -4.61 -8.00 -1.86
N ALA A 67 -5.81 -8.57 -1.73
CA ALA A 67 -6.78 -8.14 -0.72
C ALA A 67 -6.44 -8.62 0.69
N ALA A 68 -5.78 -9.78 0.80
CA ALA A 68 -5.27 -10.27 2.07
C ALA A 68 -4.18 -9.34 2.66
N PHE A 69 -3.34 -8.76 1.80
CA PHE A 69 -2.37 -7.73 2.18
C PHE A 69 -3.04 -6.46 2.74
N ILE A 70 -4.13 -6.00 2.13
CA ILE A 70 -4.90 -4.86 2.66
C ILE A 70 -5.58 -5.20 3.98
N GLU A 71 -6.20 -6.38 4.09
CA GLU A 71 -6.79 -6.89 5.34
C GLU A 71 -5.74 -6.94 6.45
N TRP A 72 -4.56 -7.49 6.18
CA TRP A 72 -3.43 -7.51 7.11
C TRP A 72 -3.03 -6.11 7.56
N GLY A 73 -2.86 -5.18 6.62
CA GLY A 73 -2.49 -3.80 6.96
C GLY A 73 -3.52 -3.12 7.86
N LEU A 74 -4.81 -3.32 7.59
CA LEU A 74 -5.90 -2.82 8.43
C LEU A 74 -5.84 -3.43 9.84
N ARG A 75 -5.60 -4.74 9.95
CA ARG A 75 -5.50 -5.41 11.26
C ARG A 75 -4.33 -4.88 12.09
N ARG A 76 -3.20 -4.57 11.47
CA ARG A 76 -2.04 -3.96 12.14
C ARG A 76 -2.34 -2.58 12.74
N ILE A 77 -3.35 -1.88 12.23
CA ILE A 77 -3.82 -0.60 12.78
C ILE A 77 -5.14 -0.72 13.57
N GLY A 78 -5.49 -1.93 14.01
CA GLY A 78 -6.67 -2.18 14.85
C GLY A 78 -8.01 -2.12 14.11
N ARG A 79 -8.02 -2.29 12.78
CA ARG A 79 -9.22 -2.18 11.94
C ARG A 79 -9.47 -3.49 11.20
N LYS A 80 -10.75 -3.78 10.91
CA LYS A 80 -11.16 -4.96 10.14
C LYS A 80 -11.47 -4.58 8.70
N GLY A 81 -10.98 -5.37 7.75
CA GLY A 81 -11.27 -5.23 6.32
C GLY A 81 -12.48 -6.05 5.87
N ALA A 82 -12.50 -6.39 4.58
CA ALA A 82 -13.51 -7.24 3.95
C ALA A 82 -12.96 -8.62 3.49
N GLY A 83 -11.80 -9.02 4.01
CA GLY A 83 -11.14 -10.29 3.69
C GLY A 83 -10.50 -10.33 2.30
N ALA A 84 -10.15 -11.52 1.81
CA ALA A 84 -9.37 -11.70 0.59
C ALA A 84 -10.16 -11.58 -0.73
N TYR A 85 -11.50 -11.55 -0.69
CA TYR A 85 -12.31 -11.52 -1.91
C TYR A 85 -12.57 -10.07 -2.36
N CYS A 86 -11.84 -9.62 -3.38
CA CYS A 86 -11.90 -8.24 -3.90
C CYS A 86 -13.33 -7.67 -4.10
N PRO A 87 -14.33 -8.42 -4.60
CA PRO A 87 -15.70 -7.90 -4.73
C PRO A 87 -16.35 -7.46 -3.42
N ASN A 88 -15.96 -8.01 -2.26
CA ASN A 88 -16.49 -7.58 -0.96
C ASN A 88 -16.11 -6.14 -0.60
N TRP A 89 -15.12 -5.56 -1.28
CA TRP A 89 -14.60 -4.23 -1.00
C TRP A 89 -15.34 -3.12 -1.79
N ASP A 90 -16.11 -3.41 -2.84
CA ASP A 90 -16.97 -2.40 -3.52
C ASP A 90 -18.25 -2.18 -2.72
N VAL A 91 -18.12 -1.50 -1.59
CA VAL A 91 -19.25 -1.11 -0.74
C VAL A 91 -19.73 0.28 -1.18
N PRO A 92 -20.94 0.43 -1.75
CA PRO A 92 -21.40 1.71 -2.32
C PRO A 92 -21.34 2.89 -1.34
N ALA A 93 -21.69 2.67 -0.07
CA ALA A 93 -21.66 3.68 0.97
C ALA A 93 -20.24 4.18 1.32
N ARG A 94 -19.19 3.45 0.92
CA ARG A 94 -17.79 3.79 1.17
C ARG A 94 -17.11 4.46 -0.03
N ARG A 95 -17.82 4.61 -1.16
CA ARG A 95 -17.25 5.18 -2.39
C ARG A 95 -16.68 6.58 -2.15
N THR A 96 -15.56 6.87 -2.78
CA THR A 96 -14.85 8.14 -2.66
C THR A 96 -14.13 8.48 -3.97
N ALA A 97 -13.76 9.76 -4.14
CA ALA A 97 -12.67 10.13 -5.03
C ALA A 97 -11.32 9.59 -4.50
N ALA A 98 -10.34 9.48 -5.39
CA ALA A 98 -8.99 9.11 -5.03
C ALA A 98 -8.39 10.12 -4.03
N ARG A 99 -7.98 9.61 -2.87
CA ARG A 99 -7.20 10.34 -1.85
C ARG A 99 -6.28 9.36 -1.16
N CYS A 100 -5.28 9.87 -0.47
CA CYS A 100 -4.41 9.01 0.33
C CYS A 100 -5.20 8.14 1.32
N GLY A 101 -4.77 6.88 1.48
CA GLY A 101 -5.48 5.87 2.27
C GLY A 101 -6.72 5.28 1.59
N SER A 102 -7.16 5.80 0.44
CA SER A 102 -8.25 5.18 -0.32
C SER A 102 -7.80 3.86 -0.90
N LEU A 103 -8.72 2.90 -0.93
CA LEU A 103 -8.50 1.62 -1.59
C LEU A 103 -9.09 1.69 -3.00
N GLY A 104 -8.28 1.40 -4.01
CA GLY A 104 -8.71 1.31 -5.39
C GLY A 104 -8.99 -0.12 -5.82
N LEU A 105 -10.01 -0.33 -6.66
CA LEU A 105 -10.42 -1.64 -7.17
C LEU A 105 -10.23 -1.72 -8.68
N VAL A 106 -9.67 -2.82 -9.16
CA VAL A 106 -9.47 -3.09 -10.59
C VAL A 106 -10.50 -4.09 -11.09
N TRP A 107 -11.29 -3.67 -12.08
CA TRP A 107 -12.23 -4.53 -12.78
C TRP A 107 -11.52 -5.37 -13.83
N TYR A 108 -11.77 -6.68 -13.83
CA TYR A 108 -11.28 -7.60 -14.86
C TYR A 108 -12.45 -8.09 -15.71
N PRO A 109 -12.56 -7.67 -17.00
CA PRO A 109 -13.64 -8.09 -17.88
C PRO A 109 -13.75 -9.61 -18.02
N SER A 110 -12.62 -10.32 -18.12
CA SER A 110 -12.58 -11.79 -18.23
C SER A 110 -13.17 -12.50 -17.00
N MET A 111 -13.09 -11.88 -15.83
CA MET A 111 -13.63 -12.43 -14.59
C MET A 111 -15.01 -11.88 -14.24
N ARG A 112 -15.46 -10.83 -14.96
CA ARG A 112 -16.70 -10.08 -14.69
C ARG A 112 -16.82 -9.63 -13.23
N ARG A 113 -15.70 -9.27 -12.60
CA ARG A 113 -15.64 -8.80 -11.21
C ARG A 113 -14.40 -7.97 -10.93
N TYR A 114 -14.37 -7.30 -9.78
CA TYR A 114 -13.11 -6.78 -9.24
C TYR A 114 -12.19 -7.95 -8.86
N GLY A 115 -10.96 -7.89 -9.38
CA GLY A 115 -9.97 -8.96 -9.22
C GLY A 115 -8.70 -8.51 -8.52
N HIS A 116 -8.52 -7.21 -8.32
CA HIS A 116 -7.35 -6.65 -7.64
C HIS A 116 -7.73 -5.41 -6.83
N ILE A 117 -6.98 -5.16 -5.76
CA ILE A 117 -7.13 -4.03 -4.86
C ILE A 117 -5.76 -3.46 -4.49
N PHE A 118 -5.70 -2.15 -4.30
CA PHE A 118 -4.48 -1.43 -3.92
C PHE A 118 -4.81 -0.26 -2.99
N CYS A 119 -3.81 0.26 -2.27
CA CYS A 119 -3.96 1.46 -1.44
C CYS A 119 -3.29 2.66 -2.11
N VAL A 120 -3.94 3.82 -2.10
CA VAL A 120 -3.36 5.07 -2.59
C VAL A 120 -2.38 5.63 -1.56
N ARG A 121 -1.12 5.79 -1.94
CA ARG A 121 -0.04 6.38 -1.13
C ARG A 121 -0.02 7.91 -1.23
N ARG A 122 -0.29 8.46 -2.42
CA ARG A 122 -0.49 9.90 -2.64
C ARG A 122 -1.23 10.16 -3.94
N VAL A 123 -1.90 11.31 -4.02
CA VAL A 123 -2.45 11.85 -5.26
C VAL A 123 -1.35 12.67 -5.93
N ILE A 124 -1.02 12.34 -7.18
CA ILE A 124 0.06 13.01 -7.93
C ILE A 124 -0.53 14.19 -8.72
N SER A 125 -1.69 13.97 -9.33
CA SER A 125 -2.42 14.95 -10.11
C SER A 125 -3.92 14.60 -10.11
N ARG A 126 -4.72 15.36 -10.86
CA ARG A 126 -6.13 15.01 -11.09
C ARG A 126 -6.31 13.66 -11.80
N ASP A 127 -5.30 13.20 -12.52
CA ASP A 127 -5.38 12.02 -13.39
C ASP A 127 -4.57 10.83 -12.87
N ALA A 128 -3.67 11.04 -11.90
CA ALA A 128 -2.75 10.02 -11.45
C ALA A 128 -2.62 9.94 -9.93
N VAL A 129 -2.53 8.69 -9.43
CA VAL A 129 -2.20 8.35 -8.05
C VAL A 129 -0.96 7.46 -8.00
N GLU A 130 -0.17 7.62 -6.95
CA GLU A 130 0.80 6.61 -6.55
C GLU A 130 0.14 5.65 -5.55
N THR A 131 0.47 4.37 -5.68
CA THR A 131 -0.20 3.28 -4.96
C THR A 131 0.82 2.33 -4.35
N ILE A 132 0.39 1.58 -3.34
CA ILE A 132 1.10 0.43 -2.78
C ILE A 132 0.21 -0.81 -2.91
N GLU A 133 0.74 -1.88 -3.47
CA GLU A 133 -0.05 -3.06 -3.84
C GLU A 133 0.73 -4.35 -3.58
N GLY A 134 0.07 -5.30 -2.91
CA GLY A 134 0.56 -6.68 -2.78
C GLY A 134 0.07 -7.55 -3.93
N ASN A 135 0.70 -8.70 -4.14
CA ASN A 135 0.44 -9.60 -5.26
C ASN A 135 0.44 -8.84 -6.59
N SER A 136 1.47 -8.01 -6.79
CA SER A 136 1.65 -7.23 -8.02
C SER A 136 3.12 -7.31 -8.49
N ASN A 137 3.43 -6.57 -9.54
CA ASN A 137 4.73 -6.54 -10.21
C ASN A 137 4.92 -5.18 -10.90
N ALA A 138 6.13 -4.92 -11.38
CA ALA A 138 6.42 -3.70 -12.13
C ALA A 138 5.86 -3.74 -13.56
N ASP A 139 5.78 -4.92 -14.19
CA ASP A 139 5.41 -5.08 -15.60
C ASP A 139 3.90 -4.96 -15.89
N GLY A 140 3.04 -4.95 -14.85
CA GLY A 140 1.60 -4.80 -14.99
C GLY A 140 0.87 -6.07 -15.41
N SER A 141 1.55 -7.21 -15.44
CA SER A 141 0.91 -8.50 -15.66
C SER A 141 0.02 -8.89 -14.47
N ARG A 142 -0.93 -9.80 -14.72
CA ARG A 142 -1.87 -10.30 -13.72
C ARG A 142 -1.20 -11.12 -12.61
N GLU A 143 -0.09 -11.79 -12.94
CA GLU A 143 0.62 -12.68 -12.02
C GLU A 143 1.65 -11.88 -11.22
N GLY A 144 1.16 -11.24 -10.16
CA GLY A 144 1.99 -10.50 -9.23
C GLY A 144 2.61 -11.39 -8.16
N TYR A 145 3.83 -11.06 -7.76
CA TYR A 145 4.63 -11.86 -6.82
C TYR A 145 5.25 -11.01 -5.69
N ALA A 146 5.06 -9.69 -5.75
CA ALA A 146 5.72 -8.73 -4.86
C ALA A 146 4.77 -7.64 -4.37
N VAL A 147 5.21 -6.95 -3.32
CA VAL A 147 4.68 -5.66 -2.93
C VAL A 147 5.43 -4.57 -3.70
N VAL A 148 4.72 -3.77 -4.48
CA VAL A 148 5.32 -2.74 -5.36
C VAL A 148 4.59 -1.42 -5.26
N SER A 149 5.28 -0.34 -5.64
CA SER A 149 4.66 0.96 -5.93
C SER A 149 4.30 1.04 -7.41
N ARG A 150 3.13 1.59 -7.72
CA ARG A 150 2.68 1.84 -9.10
C ARG A 150 2.02 3.19 -9.24
N ILE A 151 2.09 3.75 -10.45
CA ILE A 151 1.25 4.88 -10.86
C ILE A 151 0.00 4.33 -11.54
N ARG A 152 -1.17 4.77 -11.10
CA ARG A 152 -2.47 4.37 -11.65
C ARG A 152 -3.34 5.58 -11.98
N PRO A 153 -4.31 5.45 -12.90
CA PRO A 153 -5.32 6.47 -13.14
C PRO A 153 -6.12 6.80 -11.87
N ALA A 154 -6.40 8.09 -11.66
CA ALA A 154 -7.18 8.58 -10.52
C ALA A 154 -8.70 8.55 -10.76
N ASN A 155 -9.16 8.14 -11.95
CA ASN A 155 -10.58 8.04 -12.33
C ASN A 155 -11.20 6.64 -12.13
N GLY A 156 -10.52 5.75 -11.41
CA GLY A 156 -10.99 4.40 -11.09
C GLY A 156 -12.07 4.32 -9.99
N ARG A 157 -12.38 3.09 -9.57
CA ARG A 157 -13.26 2.83 -8.42
C ARG A 157 -12.45 2.90 -7.14
N PHE A 158 -12.78 3.85 -6.26
CA PHE A 158 -12.16 3.98 -4.94
C PHE A 158 -13.18 3.90 -3.80
N VAL A 159 -12.74 3.33 -2.67
CA VAL A 159 -13.48 3.29 -1.40
C VAL A 159 -12.62 3.80 -0.26
N LYS A 160 -13.24 4.46 0.72
CA LYS A 160 -12.64 4.78 2.01
C LYS A 160 -12.92 3.60 2.95
N TRP A 161 -11.87 2.91 3.36
CA TRP A 161 -12.04 1.97 4.46
C TRP A 161 -12.00 2.70 5.78
#